data_AF-A0A832Q1F7-F1
#
_entry.id   AF-A0A832Q1F7-F1
#
_cell.length_a   1.000
_cell.length_b   1.000
_cell.length_c   1.000
_cell.angle_alpha   90.00
_cell.angle_beta   90.00
_cell.angle_gamma   90.00
#
_symmetry.space_group_name_H-M   'P 1'
#
loop_
_entity.id
_entity.type
_entity.pdbx_description
1 polymer ?
#
loop_
_entity_poly.entity_id
_entity_poly.type
_entity_poly.pdbx_seq_one_letter_code
_entity_poly.pdbx_strand_id
1 'polypeptide(L)' 'MTRIEQKDNGRKGRFILYHDDEAAGEMMYVWVDDSKIIIDHTEVNEAYNGKGYGKQLVMKACS' A
#
# COMPACT_ATOMS: atom_id res chain seq x y z
N MET A 1 8.83 11.47 8.61
CA MET A 1 7.70 11.89 7.76
C MET A 1 7.21 10.70 6.94
N THR A 2 5.90 10.50 6.78
CA THR A 2 5.36 9.36 6.00
C THR A 2 4.85 9.81 4.63
N ARG A 3 5.17 9.03 3.58
CA ARG A 3 4.72 9.25 2.19
C ARG A 3 4.20 7.94 1.62
N ILE A 4 3.11 7.98 0.87
CA ILE A 4 2.61 6.81 0.12
C ILE A 4 2.74 7.09 -1.36
N GLU A 5 3.32 6.16 -2.10
CA GLU A 5 3.44 6.18 -3.55
C GLU A 5 2.64 5.03 -4.18
N GLN A 6 1.87 5.33 -5.22
CA GLN A 6 1.15 4.33 -6.00
C GLN A 6 1.91 4.05 -7.30
N LYS A 7 2.14 2.78 -7.59
CA LYS A 7 2.63 2.30 -8.88
C LYS A 7 1.57 1.39 -9.49
N ASP A 8 0.94 1.85 -10.56
CA ASP A 8 -0.14 1.14 -11.24
C ASP A 8 0.17 1.00 -12.74
N ASN A 9 -0.20 -0.13 -13.33
CA ASN A 9 -0.07 -0.40 -14.77
C ASN A 9 -1.41 -0.69 -15.48
N GLY A 10 -2.54 -0.45 -14.81
CA GLY A 10 -3.89 -0.66 -15.32
C GLY A 10 -4.42 -2.10 -15.19
N ARG A 11 -3.62 -3.05 -14.68
CA ARG A 11 -4.08 -4.41 -14.35
C ARG A 11 -3.76 -4.78 -12.91
N LYS A 12 -2.57 -4.39 -12.46
CA LYS A 12 -2.13 -4.56 -11.08
C LYS A 12 -1.39 -3.32 -10.64
N GLY A 13 -1.43 -3.07 -9.34
CA GLY A 13 -0.69 -1.99 -8.75
C GLY A 13 -0.19 -2.33 -7.37
N ARG A 14 0.57 -1.41 -6.82
CA ARG A 14 0.99 -1.45 -5.43
C ARG A 14 1.07 -0.06 -4.85
N PHE A 15 0.79 0.02 -3.56
CA PHE A 15 1.10 1.17 -2.72
C PHE A 15 2.36 0.85 -1.92
N ILE A 16 3.28 1.81 -1.85
CA ILE A 16 4.50 1.72 -1.05
C ILE A 16 4.46 2.86 -0.04
N LEU A 17 4.58 2.53 1.24
CA LEU A 17 4.67 3.50 2.32
C LEU A 17 6.14 3.68 2.70
N TYR A 18 6.59 4.93 2.64
CA TYR A 18 7.91 5.36 3.07
C TYR A 18 7.83 6.08 4.41
N HIS A 19 8.78 5.81 5.29
CA HIS A 19 9.05 6.58 6.51
C HIS A 19 10.49 7.08 6.46
N ASP A 20 10.69 8.39 6.42
CA ASP A 20 12.02 9.00 6.29
C ASP A 20 12.83 8.41 5.13
N ASP A 21 12.16 8.28 3.97
CA ASP A 21 12.66 7.70 2.71
C ASP A 21 12.99 6.20 2.71
N GLU A 22 12.82 5.51 3.85
CA GLU A 22 12.89 4.05 3.92
C GLU A 22 11.53 3.41 3.66
N ALA A 23 11.52 2.33 2.87
CA ALA A 23 10.31 1.55 2.63
C ALA A 23 9.87 0.85 3.93
N ALA A 24 8.78 1.33 4.50
CA ALA A 24 8.24 0.83 5.76
C ALA A 24 7.09 -0.17 5.56
N GLY A 25 6.48 -0.23 4.38
CA GLY A 25 5.51 -1.26 4.03
C GLY A 25 5.04 -1.16 2.58
N GLU A 26 4.39 -2.21 2.10
CA GLU A 26 3.74 -2.24 0.79
C GLU A 26 2.42 -3.00 0.79
N MET A 27 1.58 -2.68 -0.18
CA MET A 27 0.32 -3.36 -0.43
C MET A 27 0.14 -3.55 -1.93
N MET A 28 -0.07 -4.79 -2.37
CA MET A 28 -0.28 -5.16 -3.77
C MET A 28 -1.76 -5.43 -4.05
N TYR A 29 -2.23 -5.05 -5.23
CA TYR A 29 -3.60 -5.25 -5.65
C TYR A 29 -3.73 -5.52 -7.15
N VAL A 30 -4.88 -6.08 -7.55
CA VAL A 30 -5.27 -6.29 -8.95
C VAL A 30 -6.61 -5.64 -9.23
N TRP A 31 -6.78 -5.06 -10.42
CA TRP A 31 -8.07 -4.52 -10.88
C TRP A 31 -8.97 -5.66 -11.36
N VAL A 32 -10.21 -5.66 -10.91
CA VAL A 32 -11.25 -6.61 -11.36
C VAL A 32 -12.21 -5.92 -12.34
N ASP A 33 -12.48 -4.64 -12.11
CA ASP A 33 -13.22 -3.74 -12.99
C ASP A 33 -12.77 -2.30 -12.72
N ASP A 34 -13.30 -1.31 -13.45
CA ASP A 34 -12.90 0.11 -13.37
C ASP A 34 -13.08 0.74 -11.98
N SER A 35 -13.78 0.08 -11.06
CA SER A 35 -14.11 0.58 -9.72
C SER A 35 -13.69 -0.34 -8.58
N LYS A 36 -13.22 -1.56 -8.88
CA LYS A 36 -12.92 -2.59 -7.88
C LYS A 36 -11.52 -3.13 -8.04
N ILE A 37 -10.84 -3.22 -6.90
CA ILE A 37 -9.58 -3.93 -6.76
C ILE A 37 -9.71 -5.07 -5.76
N ILE A 38 -8.90 -6.12 -5.94
CA ILE A 38 -8.65 -7.14 -4.92
C ILE A 38 -7.26 -6.88 -4.35
N ILE A 39 -7.17 -6.75 -3.03
CA ILE A 39 -5.89 -6.67 -2.32
C ILE A 39 -5.33 -8.09 -2.19
N ASP A 40 -4.14 -8.31 -2.73
CA ASP A 40 -3.49 -9.63 -2.80
C ASP A 40 -2.50 -9.84 -1.65
N HIS A 41 -1.68 -8.82 -1.36
CA HIS A 41 -0.66 -8.88 -0.31
C HIS A 41 -0.58 -7.55 0.42
N THR A 42 -0.40 -7.59 1.74
CA THR A 42 -0.09 -6.42 2.56
C THR A 42 0.99 -6.78 3.56
N GLU A 43 2.05 -5.98 3.59
CA GLU A 43 3.18 -6.19 4.49
C GLU A 43 3.71 -4.87 5.03
N VAL A 44 4.18 -4.92 6.27
CA VAL A 44 4.83 -3.81 6.95
C VAL A 44 6.12 -4.36 7.52
N ASN A 45 7.22 -3.65 7.32
CA ASN A 45 8.49 -4.02 7.89
C ASN A 45 8.37 -4.03 9.43
N GLU A 46 8.88 -5.09 10.07
CA GLU A 46 8.76 -5.33 11.51
C GLU A 46 9.28 -4.17 12.36
N ALA A 47 10.30 -3.43 11.88
CA ALA A 47 10.82 -2.23 12.54
C ALA A 47 9.77 -1.11 12.69
N TYR A 48 8.68 -1.18 11.93
CA TYR A 48 7.59 -0.22 11.91
C TYR A 48 6.27 -0.81 12.45
N ASN A 49 6.32 -1.99 13.08
CA ASN A 49 5.15 -2.61 13.69
C ASN A 49 4.53 -1.71 14.79
N GLY A 50 3.22 -1.78 14.97
CA GLY A 50 2.47 -0.96 15.92
C GLY A 50 2.24 0.50 15.49
N LYS A 51 2.87 0.98 14.41
CA LYS A 51 2.68 2.36 13.91
C LYS A 51 1.44 2.55 13.02
N GLY A 52 0.67 1.48 12.79
CA GLY A 52 -0.58 1.52 12.01
C GLY A 52 -0.39 1.66 10.49
N TYR A 53 0.80 1.37 9.96
CA TYR A 53 1.13 1.58 8.53
C TYR A 53 0.34 0.68 7.58
N GLY A 54 0.05 -0.57 7.98
CA GLY A 54 -0.82 -1.45 7.19
C GLY A 54 -2.22 -0.87 7.02
N LYS A 55 -2.79 -0.29 8.08
CA LYS A 55 -4.08 0.41 8.02
C LYS A 55 -4.02 1.61 7.06
N GLN A 56 -2.93 2.38 7.08
CA GLN A 56 -2.78 3.54 6.18
C GLN A 56 -2.75 3.11 4.71
N LEU A 57 -2.04 2.02 4.40
CA LEU A 57 -2.00 1.43 3.05
C LEU A 57 -3.40 1.02 2.57
N VAL A 58 -4.15 0.28 3.40
CA VAL A 58 -5.51 -0.18 3.07
C VAL A 58 -6.46 1.01 2.91
N MET A 59 -6.41 1.99 3.81
CA MET A 59 -7.26 3.18 3.72
C MET A 59 -6.99 3.97 2.44
N LYS A 60 -5.73 3.97 1.95
CA LYS A 60 -5.38 4.67 0.72
C LYS A 60 -5.97 4.03 -0.53
N ALA A 61 -6.22 2.72 -0.51
CA ALA A 61 -6.91 2.01 -1.58
C ALA A 61 -8.41 2.34 -1.66
N CYS A 62 -9.02 2.80 -0.57
CA CYS A 62 -10.45 3.11 -0.50
C CYS A 62 -10.78 4.61 -0.59
N SER A 63 -9.75 5.48 -0.62
CA SER A 63 -9.88 6.95 -0.60
C SER A 63 -9.81 7.55 -2.00
#